data_AF-A0A7S3CIY1-F1
#
_entry.id   AF-A0A7S3CIY1-F1
#
_cell.length_a   1.000
_cell.length_b   1.000
_cell.length_c   1.000
_cell.angle_alpha   90.00
_cell.angle_beta   90.00
_cell.angle_gamma   90.00
#
_symmetry.space_group_name_H-M   'P 1'
#
loop_
_entity.id
_entity.type
_entity.pdbx_description
1 polymer ?
#
loop_
_entity_poly.entity_id
_entity_poly.type
_entity_poly.pdbx_seq_one_letter_code
_entity_poly.pdbx_strand_id
1 'polypeptide(L)'
;PDFTDEMEHILVAIYSYIIISNFLVPMYSFILRLQQENQVGMKKHLNILGLSFKAQTLALFVSYTAEITILSVLIFSLIGLGGLFKKSMSGCPLLLFLFIWIHGISSFGFVFMISSLVPRSMFPKVAGMWGTLLYFGSTF
;
A
#
# COMPACT_ATOMS: atom_id res chain seq x y z
N PRO A 1 -20.42 28.43 -17.05
CA PRO A 1 -19.92 27.42 -16.11
C PRO A 1 -20.94 26.29 -16.01
N ASP A 2 -20.72 25.22 -16.76
CA ASP A 2 -21.66 24.10 -16.85
C ASP A 2 -21.62 23.29 -15.55
N PHE A 3 -22.77 23.18 -14.88
CA PHE A 3 -22.96 22.42 -13.63
C PHE A 3 -22.48 20.95 -13.75
N THR A 4 -22.47 20.41 -14.97
CA THR A 4 -21.99 19.07 -15.29
C THR A 4 -20.48 18.91 -15.10
N ASP A 5 -19.67 19.92 -15.41
CA ASP A 5 -18.22 19.85 -15.27
C ASP A 5 -17.80 19.88 -13.78
N GLU A 6 -18.46 20.71 -12.96
CA GLU A 6 -18.22 20.74 -11.51
C GLU A 6 -18.60 19.41 -10.83
N MET A 7 -19.74 18.82 -11.21
CA MET A 7 -20.15 17.50 -10.72
C MET A 7 -19.17 16.41 -11.12
N GLU A 8 -18.66 16.43 -12.36
CA GLU A 8 -17.67 15.45 -12.82
C GLU A 8 -16.35 15.58 -12.04
N HIS A 9 -15.88 16.80 -11.79
CA HIS A 9 -14.69 17.05 -10.97
C HIS A 9 -14.84 16.54 -9.53
N ILE A 10 -16.00 16.76 -8.91
CA ILE A 10 -16.29 16.27 -7.54
C ILE A 10 -16.31 14.74 -7.52
N LEU A 11 -16.97 14.10 -8.48
CA LEU A 11 -16.99 12.64 -8.61
C LEU A 11 -15.58 12.07 -8.78
N VAL A 12 -14.76 12.65 -9.65
CA VAL A 12 -13.37 12.23 -9.85
C VAL A 12 -12.55 12.37 -8.56
N ALA A 13 -12.74 13.44 -7.78
CA ALA A 13 -12.06 13.61 -6.50
C ALA A 13 -12.45 12.51 -5.49
N ILE A 14 -13.75 12.21 -5.37
CA ILE A 14 -14.26 11.15 -4.49
C ILE A 14 -13.71 9.78 -4.91
N TYR A 15 -13.71 9.47 -6.20
CA TYR A 15 -13.16 8.20 -6.69
C TYR A 15 -11.65 8.09 -6.50
N SER A 16 -10.91 9.19 -6.69
CA SER A 16 -9.47 9.24 -6.42
C SER A 16 -9.17 8.94 -4.95
N TYR A 17 -9.95 9.51 -4.03
CA TYR A 17 -9.85 9.25 -2.60
C TYR A 17 -10.14 7.78 -2.24
N ILE A 18 -11.18 7.18 -2.85
CA ILE A 18 -11.51 5.76 -2.65
C ILE A 18 -10.37 4.86 -3.15
N ILE A 19 -9.79 5.17 -4.31
CA ILE A 19 -8.67 4.40 -4.89
C ILE A 19 -7.45 4.45 -3.97
N ILE A 20 -7.08 5.63 -3.44
CA ILE A 20 -5.95 5.76 -2.52
C ILE A 20 -6.23 5.03 -1.20
N SER A 21 -7.47 5.07 -0.70
CA SER A 21 -7.88 4.37 0.52
C SER A 21 -7.75 2.84 0.43
N ASN A 22 -7.84 2.26 -0.78
CA ASN A 22 -7.65 0.82 -0.96
C ASN A 22 -6.22 0.35 -0.63
N PHE A 23 -5.24 1.25 -0.61
CA PHE A 23 -3.88 0.92 -0.18
C PHE A 23 -3.74 0.74 1.34
N LEU A 24 -4.74 1.11 2.14
CA LEU A 24 -4.70 0.89 3.59
C LEU A 24 -4.64 -0.59 3.96
N VAL A 25 -5.32 -1.46 3.20
CA VAL A 25 -5.38 -2.91 3.43
C VAL A 25 -4.00 -3.59 3.31
N PRO A 26 -3.23 -3.40 2.21
CA PRO A 26 -1.89 -3.95 2.12
C PRO A 26 -0.95 -3.34 3.15
N MET A 27 -1.08 -2.05 3.52
CA MET A 27 -0.27 -1.46 4.59
C MET A 27 -0.52 -2.14 5.94
N TYR A 28 -1.79 -2.32 6.32
CA TYR A 28 -2.15 -3.01 7.55
C TYR A 28 -1.58 -4.42 7.60
N SER A 29 -1.75 -5.17 6.51
CA SER A 29 -1.29 -6.56 6.39
C SER A 29 0.23 -6.65 6.51
N PHE A 30 0.95 -5.71 5.89
CA PHE A 30 2.40 -5.66 5.93
C PHE A 30 2.94 -5.28 7.32
N ILE A 31 2.37 -4.27 7.98
CA ILE A 31 2.75 -3.89 9.35
C ILE A 31 2.51 -5.05 10.32
N LEU A 32 1.36 -5.71 10.19
CA LEU A 32 1.01 -6.84 11.04
C LEU A 32 2.00 -7.99 10.86
N ARG A 33 2.39 -8.32 9.61
CA ARG A 33 3.42 -9.32 9.33
C ARG A 33 4.76 -8.93 9.98
N LEU A 34 5.23 -7.70 9.77
CA LEU A 34 6.49 -7.23 10.35
C LEU A 34 6.51 -7.33 11.88
N GLN A 35 5.40 -7.02 12.54
CA GLN A 35 5.28 -7.12 13.99
C GLN A 35 5.26 -8.57 14.47
N GLN A 36 4.56 -9.46 13.75
CA GLN A 36 4.59 -10.90 14.04
C GLN A 36 6.01 -11.47 13.91
N GLU A 37 6.73 -11.14 12.84
CA GLU A 37 8.12 -11.58 12.63
C GLU A 37 9.06 -11.07 13.73
N ASN A 38 8.86 -9.83 14.18
CA ASN A 38 9.64 -9.23 15.26
C ASN A 38 9.36 -9.92 16.61
N GLN A 39 8.09 -10.27 16.91
CA GLN A 39 7.72 -10.93 18.17
C GLN A 39 8.21 -12.37 18.25
N VAL A 40 8.14 -13.13 17.15
CA VAL A 40 8.65 -14.51 17.08
C VAL A 40 10.19 -14.53 17.06
N GLY A 41 10.84 -13.37 16.93
CA GLY A 41 12.29 -13.29 16.80
C GLY A 41 12.80 -13.95 15.52
N MET A 42 11.96 -14.01 14.48
CA MET A 42 12.24 -14.75 13.25
C MET A 42 13.51 -14.25 12.57
N LYS A 43 13.80 -12.95 12.66
CA LYS A 43 15.06 -12.36 12.17
C LYS A 43 16.30 -12.92 12.87
N LYS A 44 16.22 -13.23 14.17
CA LYS A 44 17.32 -13.89 14.91
C LYS A 44 17.47 -15.33 14.46
N HIS A 45 16.36 -16.07 14.31
CA HIS A 45 16.39 -17.44 13.82
C HIS A 45 16.97 -17.54 12.40
N LEU A 46 16.56 -16.67 11.49
CA LEU A 46 17.09 -16.64 10.13
C LEU A 46 18.57 -16.24 10.09
N ASN A 47 19.00 -15.33 10.97
CA ASN A 47 20.42 -14.98 11.07
C ASN A 47 21.28 -16.14 11.58
N ILE A 48 20.76 -16.97 12.49
CA ILE A 48 21.43 -18.20 12.96
C ILE A 48 21.53 -19.22 11.82
N LEU A 49 20.55 -19.26 10.92
CA LEU A 49 20.58 -20.10 9.71
C LEU A 49 21.51 -19.55 8.60
N GLY A 50 22.24 -18.46 8.87
CA GLY A 50 23.22 -17.87 7.95
C GLY A 50 22.64 -16.86 6.94
N LEU A 51 21.36 -16.50 7.06
CA LEU A 51 20.76 -15.49 6.18
C LEU A 51 21.14 -14.08 6.62
N SER A 52 21.84 -13.36 5.74
CA SER A 52 22.18 -11.95 5.93
C SER A 52 20.93 -11.08 6.10
N PHE A 53 21.01 -10.09 6.99
CA PHE A 53 19.95 -9.10 7.21
C PHE A 53 19.52 -8.40 5.90
N LYS A 54 20.45 -8.16 4.97
CA LYS A 54 20.15 -7.58 3.65
C LYS A 54 19.22 -8.47 2.82
N ALA A 55 19.45 -9.78 2.83
CA ALA A 55 18.62 -10.74 2.10
C ALA A 55 17.21 -10.81 2.70
N GLN A 56 17.10 -10.71 4.03
CA GLN A 56 15.80 -10.68 4.73
C GLN A 56 14.99 -9.42 4.36
N THR A 57 15.62 -8.23 4.33
CA THR A 57 14.96 -7.00 3.89
C THR A 57 14.56 -7.04 2.42
N LEU A 58 15.41 -7.60 1.55
CA LEU A 58 15.09 -7.76 0.13
C LEU A 58 13.90 -8.69 -0.09
N ALA A 59 13.81 -9.80 0.66
CA ALA A 59 12.67 -10.71 0.59
C ALA A 59 11.35 -10.04 1.01
N LEU A 60 11.39 -9.20 2.06
CA LEU A 60 10.23 -8.41 2.49
C LEU A 60 9.80 -7.40 1.42
N PHE A 61 10.75 -6.74 0.77
CA PHE A 61 10.47 -5.82 -0.34
C PHE A 61 9.80 -6.56 -1.51
N VAL A 62 10.37 -7.69 -1.95
CA VAL A 62 9.82 -8.49 -3.06
C VAL A 62 8.40 -8.99 -2.74
N SER A 63 8.18 -9.50 -1.52
CA SER A 63 6.85 -9.92 -1.09
C SER A 63 5.84 -8.78 -1.12
N TYR A 64 6.23 -7.60 -0.63
CA TYR A 64 5.35 -6.43 -0.64
C TYR A 64 5.06 -5.94 -2.05
N THR A 65 6.07 -5.89 -2.94
CA THR A 65 5.88 -5.51 -4.35
C THR A 65 4.92 -6.47 -5.06
N ALA A 66 4.99 -7.78 -4.76
CA ALA A 66 4.05 -8.75 -5.30
C ALA A 66 2.61 -8.48 -4.84
N GLU A 67 2.39 -8.22 -3.55
CA GLU A 67 1.08 -7.87 -2.98
C GLU A 67 0.51 -6.58 -3.62
N ILE A 68 1.33 -5.54 -3.77
CA ILE A 68 0.95 -4.28 -4.44
C ILE A 68 0.63 -4.49 -5.92
N THR A 69 1.36 -5.36 -6.61
CA THR A 69 1.12 -5.66 -8.03
C THR A 69 -0.27 -6.28 -8.21
N ILE A 70 -0.62 -7.27 -7.37
CA ILE A 70 -1.95 -7.90 -7.41
C ILE A 70 -3.04 -6.88 -7.13
N LEU A 71 -2.87 -6.04 -6.11
CA LEU A 71 -3.85 -5.01 -5.75
C LEU A 71 -3.99 -3.95 -6.85
N SER A 72 -2.89 -3.53 -7.48
CA SER A 72 -2.90 -2.56 -8.57
C SER A 72 -3.63 -3.09 -9.81
N VAL A 73 -3.46 -4.37 -10.14
CA VAL A 73 -4.22 -5.03 -11.22
C VAL A 73 -5.71 -5.09 -10.89
N LEU A 74 -6.07 -5.39 -9.63
CA LEU A 74 -7.46 -5.41 -9.18
C LEU A 74 -8.12 -4.04 -9.30
N ILE A 75 -7.46 -3.00 -8.78
CA ILE A 75 -7.94 -1.61 -8.84
C ILE A 75 -8.08 -1.17 -10.30
N PHE A 76 -7.07 -1.45 -11.13
CA PHE A 76 -7.12 -1.12 -12.56
C PHE A 76 -8.29 -1.80 -13.28
N SER A 77 -8.57 -3.06 -12.96
CA SER A 77 -9.74 -3.78 -13.50
C SER A 77 -11.06 -3.18 -13.05
N LEU A 78 -11.17 -2.77 -11.77
CA LEU A 78 -12.36 -2.10 -11.24
C LEU A 78 -12.60 -0.73 -11.88
N ILE A 79 -11.54 0.04 -12.14
CA ILE A 79 -11.63 1.31 -12.86
C ILE A 79 -12.16 1.08 -14.28
N GLY A 80 -11.65 0.05 -14.97
CA GLY A 80 -12.10 -0.33 -16.31
C GLY A 80 -13.57 -0.74 -16.35
N LEU A 81 -14.00 -1.62 -15.43
CA LEU A 81 -15.40 -2.08 -15.34
C LEU A 81 -16.35 -0.97 -14.89
N GLY A 82 -15.93 -0.11 -13.96
CA GLY A 82 -16.73 1.01 -13.47
C GLY A 82 -16.85 2.18 -14.45
N GLY A 83 -16.13 2.13 -15.58
CA GLY A 83 -16.12 3.22 -16.55
C GLY A 83 -15.58 4.53 -15.95
N LEU A 84 -14.73 4.45 -14.93
CA LEU A 84 -14.10 5.59 -14.29
C LEU A 84 -12.87 6.01 -15.09
N PHE A 85 -12.55 7.31 -15.09
CA PHE A 85 -11.41 7.85 -15.83
C PHE A 85 -11.40 7.51 -17.34
N LYS A 86 -12.56 7.52 -18.02
CA LYS A 86 -12.69 7.16 -19.45
C LYS A 86 -11.68 7.87 -20.35
N LYS A 87 -11.44 9.17 -20.09
CA LYS A 87 -10.47 10.00 -20.83
C LYS A 87 -9.02 9.53 -20.64
N SER A 88 -8.66 9.10 -19.43
CA SER A 88 -7.33 8.56 -19.13
C SER A 88 -7.14 7.14 -19.67
N MET A 89 -8.17 6.29 -19.54
CA MET A 89 -8.21 4.92 -20.06
C MET A 89 -8.15 4.85 -21.59
N SER A 90 -8.74 5.82 -22.29
CA SER A 90 -8.69 5.91 -23.76
C SER A 90 -7.38 6.50 -24.28
N GLY A 91 -6.67 7.29 -23.48
CA GLY A 91 -5.41 7.94 -23.89
C GLY A 91 -4.21 7.02 -23.68
N CYS A 92 -3.92 6.66 -22.42
CA CYS A 92 -2.80 5.79 -22.09
C CYS A 92 -3.10 4.98 -20.81
N PRO A 93 -3.78 3.82 -20.92
CA PRO A 93 -4.16 3.01 -19.77
C PRO A 93 -2.95 2.51 -18.98
N LEU A 94 -1.81 2.28 -19.65
CA LEU A 94 -0.55 1.88 -19.02
C LEU A 94 -0.03 2.93 -18.03
N LEU A 95 -0.19 4.22 -18.34
CA LEU A 95 0.27 5.31 -17.48
C LEU A 95 -0.51 5.33 -16.16
N LEU A 96 -1.83 5.13 -16.21
CA LEU A 96 -2.68 5.04 -15.02
C LEU A 96 -2.28 3.85 -14.15
N PHE A 97 -2.04 2.68 -14.76
CA PHE A 97 -1.57 1.50 -14.05
C PHE A 97 -0.21 1.75 -13.38
N LEU A 98 0.77 2.29 -14.12
CA LEU A 98 2.10 2.59 -13.60
C LEU A 98 2.05 3.62 -12.47
N PHE A 99 1.17 4.63 -12.55
CA PHE A 99 0.99 5.60 -11.50
C PHE A 99 0.50 4.95 -10.19
N ILE A 100 -0.54 4.12 -10.27
CA ILE A 100 -1.10 3.37 -9.13
C ILE A 100 -0.04 2.43 -8.55
N TRP A 101 0.69 1.73 -9.41
CA TRP A 101 1.69 0.75 -9.01
C TRP A 101 2.92 1.38 -8.36
N ILE A 102 3.48 2.44 -8.96
CA ILE A 102 4.62 3.19 -8.41
C ILE A 102 4.23 3.85 -7.09
N HIS A 103 3.02 4.40 -6.98
CA HIS A 103 2.51 4.94 -5.72
C HIS A 103 2.54 3.87 -4.62
N GLY A 104 1.99 2.69 -4.86
CA GLY A 104 2.02 1.59 -3.89
C GLY A 104 3.43 1.13 -3.51
N ILE A 105 4.37 1.10 -4.46
CA ILE A 105 5.78 0.78 -4.18
C ILE A 105 6.45 1.86 -3.34
N SER A 106 6.20 3.13 -3.62
CA SER A 106 6.79 4.25 -2.88
C SER A 106 6.42 4.22 -1.40
N SER A 107 5.21 3.74 -1.08
CA SER A 107 4.73 3.57 0.29
C SER A 107 5.50 2.54 1.10
N PHE A 108 6.26 1.64 0.47
CA PHE A 108 7.04 0.61 1.17
C PHE A 108 7.99 1.21 2.22
N GLY A 109 8.80 2.20 1.80
CA GLY A 109 9.81 2.80 2.68
C GLY A 109 9.17 3.50 3.87
N PHE A 110 8.02 4.15 3.63
CA PHE A 110 7.28 4.85 4.65
C PHE A 110 6.63 3.90 5.66
N VAL A 111 6.04 2.80 5.20
CA VAL A 111 5.43 1.78 6.07
C VAL A 111 6.50 1.03 6.86
N PHE A 112 7.64 0.74 6.24
CA PHE A 112 8.78 0.15 6.94
C PHE A 112 9.28 1.07 8.06
N MET A 113 9.38 2.38 7.80
CA MET A 113 9.71 3.37 8.83
C MET A 113 8.69 3.39 9.97
N ILE A 114 7.38 3.47 9.67
CA ILE A 114 6.33 3.42 10.69
C ILE A 114 6.45 2.14 11.53
N SER A 115 6.64 0.99 10.89
CA SER A 115 6.77 -0.29 11.60
C SER A 115 7.96 -0.33 12.57
N SER A 116 9.02 0.43 12.27
CA SER A 116 10.22 0.54 13.12
C SER A 116 10.00 1.45 14.35
N LEU A 117 9.06 2.38 14.26
CA LEU A 117 8.67 3.28 15.35
C LEU A 117 7.67 2.62 16.33
N VAL A 118 6.90 1.63 15.87
CA VAL A 118 5.92 0.94 16.72
C VAL A 118 6.62 0.00 17.72
N PRO A 119 6.30 0.10 19.03
CA PRO A 119 6.94 -0.72 20.06
C PRO A 119 6.73 -2.22 19.84
N ARG A 120 7.81 -3.01 19.98
CA ARG A 120 7.80 -4.48 19.81
C ARG A 120 6.89 -5.22 20.80
N SER A 121 6.63 -4.61 21.95
CA SER A 121 5.76 -5.16 23.00
C SER A 121 4.27 -4.95 22.71
N MET A 122 3.92 -4.13 21.72
CA MET A 122 2.53 -3.87 21.35
C MET A 122 1.95 -5.09 20.63
N PHE A 123 0.68 -5.43 20.90
CA PHE A 123 -0.02 -6.50 20.19
C PHE A 123 0.00 -6.26 18.67
N PRO A 124 0.33 -7.25 17.82
CA PRO A 124 0.51 -7.05 16.38
C PRO A 124 -0.71 -6.45 15.67
N LYS A 125 -1.92 -6.81 16.12
CA LYS A 125 -3.18 -6.24 15.59
C LYS A 125 -3.32 -4.75 15.90
N VAL A 126 -2.97 -4.36 17.13
CA VAL A 126 -3.03 -2.97 17.60
C VAL A 126 -1.97 -2.14 16.89
N ALA A 127 -0.75 -2.69 16.77
CA ALA A 127 0.33 -2.09 16.00
C ALA A 127 -0.03 -1.87 14.53
N GLY A 128 -0.71 -2.84 13.90
CA GLY A 128 -1.24 -2.72 12.54
C GLY A 128 -2.26 -1.59 12.40
N MET A 129 -3.22 -1.50 13.32
CA MET A 129 -4.23 -0.42 13.31
C MET A 129 -3.60 0.97 13.48
N TRP A 130 -2.73 1.14 14.48
CA TRP A 130 -2.05 2.42 14.72
C TRP A 130 -1.12 2.80 13.58
N GLY A 131 -0.35 1.85 13.05
CA GLY A 131 0.54 2.12 11.92
C GLY A 131 -0.21 2.50 10.65
N THR A 132 -1.38 1.89 10.41
CA THR A 132 -2.25 2.25 9.28
C THR A 132 -2.91 3.61 9.48
N LEU A 133 -3.27 3.96 10.73
CA LEU A 133 -3.83 5.26 11.06
C LEU A 133 -2.79 6.38 10.91
N LEU A 134 -1.54 6.15 11.34
CA LEU A 134 -0.42 7.05 11.12
C LEU A 134 -0.13 7.23 9.62
N TYR A 135 -0.18 6.15 8.85
CA TYR A 135 -0.04 6.21 7.39
C TYR A 135 -1.15 7.04 6.76
N PHE A 136 -2.41 6.80 7.16
CA PHE A 136 -3.55 7.53 6.65
C PHE A 136 -3.44 9.04 6.96
N GLY A 137 -3.15 9.42 8.20
CA GLY A 137 -3.03 10.83 8.60
C GLY A 137 -1.77 11.57 8.11
N SER A 138 -0.88 10.89 7.39
CA SER A 138 0.32 11.51 6.79
C SER A 138 0.31 11.49 5.27
N THR A 139 -0.58 10.70 4.66
CA THR A 139 -0.77 10.60 3.21
C THR A 139 -1.86 11.55 2.71
N PHE A 140 -2.73 12.02 3.61
CA PHE A 140 -3.83 12.97 3.38
C PHE A 140 -3.65 14.20 4.28
#